data_AF-A0A3D5J4B1-F1
#
_entry.id   AF-A0A3D5J4B1-F1
#
_cell.length_a   1.000
_cell.length_b   1.000
_cell.length_c   1.000
_cell.angle_alpha   90.00
_cell.angle_beta   90.00
_cell.angle_gamma   90.00
#
_symmetry.space_group_name_H-M   'P 1'
#
loop_
_entity.id
_entity.type
_entity.pdbx_description
1 polymer ?
#
loop_
_entity_poly.entity_id
_entity_poly.type
_entity_poly.pdbx_seq_one_letter_code
_entity_poly.pdbx_strand_id
1 'polypeptide(L)'
;MPEKTRERFLKAYEIASKTDKKFPPDILLHFYSYYKRATEQNGFYIPPSESGDLRSAFKVNALIQVKNLSRQEAEEKYIELVEQHIGKVPE
;
A
#
# COMPACT_ATOMS: atom_id res chain seq x y z
N MET A 1 -3.43 -1.37 -20.14
CA MET A 1 -4.88 -1.18 -19.93
C MET A 1 -5.15 -1.22 -18.43
N PRO A 2 -5.97 -0.32 -17.88
CA PRO A 2 -6.18 -0.18 -16.43
C PRO A 2 -6.71 -1.45 -15.74
N GLU A 3 -7.46 -2.31 -16.45
CA GLU A 3 -7.96 -3.57 -15.88
C GLU A 3 -6.83 -4.57 -15.54
N LYS A 4 -5.81 -4.71 -16.40
CA LYS A 4 -4.68 -5.63 -16.16
C LYS A 4 -3.88 -5.24 -14.91
N THR A 5 -3.75 -3.93 -14.64
CA THR A 5 -3.05 -3.43 -13.44
C THR A 5 -3.82 -3.80 -12.17
N ARG A 6 -5.15 -3.71 -12.19
CA ARG A 6 -5.98 -4.03 -11.03
C ARG A 6 -5.91 -5.52 -10.66
N GLU A 7 -5.95 -6.41 -11.65
CA GLU A 7 -5.82 -7.85 -11.42
C GLU A 7 -4.45 -8.23 -10.84
N ARG A 8 -3.37 -7.66 -11.39
CA ARG A 8 -2.01 -7.84 -10.85
C ARG A 8 -1.88 -7.31 -9.43
N PHE A 9 -2.53 -6.18 -9.10
CA PHE A 9 -2.57 -5.65 -7.74
C PHE A 9 -3.23 -6.63 -6.76
N LEU A 10 -4.35 -7.25 -7.14
CA LEU A 10 -5.02 -8.25 -6.30
C LEU A 10 -4.13 -9.48 -6.06
N LYS A 11 -3.43 -9.96 -7.09
CA LYS A 11 -2.44 -11.04 -6.96
C LYS A 11 -1.29 -10.64 -6.03
N ALA A 12 -0.77 -9.43 -6.17
CA ALA A 12 0.28 -8.89 -5.31
C ALA A 12 -0.17 -8.83 -3.84
N TYR A 13 -1.41 -8.38 -3.59
CA TYR A 13 -2.00 -8.36 -2.25
C TYR A 13 -2.17 -9.77 -1.67
N GLU A 14 -2.56 -10.76 -2.47
CA GLU A 14 -2.65 -12.15 -2.04
C GLU A 14 -1.27 -12.69 -1.64
N ILE A 15 -0.24 -12.45 -2.45
CA ILE A 15 1.15 -12.82 -2.15
C ILE A 15 1.62 -12.16 -0.85
N ALA A 16 1.35 -10.86 -0.70
CA ALA A 16 1.74 -10.10 0.49
C ALA A 16 1.01 -10.53 1.76
N SER A 17 -0.26 -10.91 1.66
CA SER A 17 -1.05 -11.34 2.83
C SER A 17 -0.72 -12.76 3.31
N LYS A 18 -0.11 -13.59 2.46
CA LYS A 18 0.32 -14.97 2.79
C LYS A 18 1.80 -15.11 3.14
N THR A 19 2.57 -14.02 3.12
CA THR A 19 4.01 -14.07 3.39
C THR A 19 4.29 -14.15 4.89
N ASP A 20 5.24 -15.00 5.28
CA ASP A 20 5.77 -15.05 6.66
C ASP A 20 7.04 -14.18 6.84
N LYS A 21 7.44 -13.44 5.80
CA LYS A 21 8.61 -12.56 5.85
C LYS A 21 8.38 -11.41 6.84
N LYS A 22 9.38 -11.16 7.69
CA LYS A 22 9.38 -10.02 8.60
C LYS A 22 9.98 -8.80 7.90
N PHE A 23 9.31 -7.66 8.02
CA PHE A 23 9.75 -6.41 7.41
C PHE A 23 10.02 -5.34 8.47
N PRO A 24 10.99 -4.45 8.20
CA PRO A 24 11.14 -3.20 8.94
C PRO A 24 9.84 -2.37 8.95
N PRO A 25 9.58 -1.56 10.00
CA PRO A 25 8.36 -0.75 10.11
C PRO A 25 8.10 0.21 8.95
N ASP A 26 9.15 0.79 8.36
CA ASP A 26 9.09 1.69 7.19
C ASP A 26 8.54 0.98 5.95
N ILE A 27 8.99 -0.24 5.68
CA ILE A 27 8.47 -1.06 4.57
C ILE A 27 6.99 -1.40 4.80
N LEU A 28 6.60 -1.73 6.05
CA LEU A 28 5.19 -1.97 6.40
C LEU A 28 4.33 -0.72 6.21
N LEU A 29 4.86 0.47 6.49
CA LEU A 29 4.17 1.74 6.24
C LEU A 29 3.98 2.01 4.75
N HIS A 30 4.95 1.65 3.90
CA HIS A 30 4.80 1.72 2.44
C HIS A 30 3.73 0.77 1.93
N PHE A 31 3.72 -0.49 2.37
CA PHE A 31 2.65 -1.44 2.03
C PHE A 31 1.28 -0.89 2.44
N TYR A 32 1.18 -0.37 3.66
CA TYR A 32 -0.06 0.21 4.17
C TYR A 32 -0.53 1.41 3.34
N SER A 33 0.35 2.37 3.05
CA SER A 33 -0.05 3.61 2.40
C SER A 33 -0.43 3.41 0.94
N TYR A 34 0.33 2.60 0.19
CA TYR A 34 -0.01 2.25 -1.19
C TYR A 34 -1.32 1.46 -1.26
N TYR A 35 -1.52 0.46 -0.40
CA TYR A 35 -2.76 -0.30 -0.35
C TYR A 35 -3.97 0.61 -0.09
N LYS A 36 -3.91 1.43 0.96
CA LYS A 36 -5.00 2.34 1.30
C LYS A 36 -5.29 3.31 0.17
N ARG A 37 -4.26 3.89 -0.46
CA ARG A 37 -4.42 4.81 -1.60
C ARG A 37 -5.03 4.11 -2.83
N ALA A 38 -4.67 2.84 -3.08
CA ALA A 38 -5.17 2.01 -4.17
C ALA A 38 -6.61 1.49 -3.97
N THR A 39 -7.08 1.42 -2.73
CA THR A 39 -8.44 0.92 -2.41
C THR A 39 -9.45 2.00 -2.06
N GLU A 40 -8.99 3.21 -1.74
CA GLU A 40 -9.89 4.30 -1.35
C GLU A 40 -10.76 4.75 -2.53
N GLN A 41 -12.07 4.83 -2.29
CA GLN A 41 -13.07 5.17 -3.31
C GLN A 41 -13.44 6.65 -3.26
N ASN A 42 -13.34 7.28 -2.08
CA ASN A 42 -13.79 8.66 -1.85
C ASN A 42 -12.64 9.69 -1.90
N GLY A 43 -11.58 9.42 -2.67
CA GLY A 43 -10.44 10.32 -2.81
C GLY A 43 -9.33 10.06 -1.78
N PHE A 44 -8.80 11.12 -1.16
CA PHE A 44 -7.77 10.99 -0.13
C PHE A 44 -8.39 11.13 1.26
N TYR A 45 -8.27 10.10 2.09
CA TYR A 45 -8.82 10.06 3.44
C TYR A 45 -7.70 9.88 4.48
N ILE A 46 -7.71 10.73 5.51
CA ILE A 46 -6.86 10.60 6.69
C ILE A 46 -7.74 10.10 7.83
N PRO A 47 -7.45 8.92 8.42
CA PRO A 47 -8.17 8.48 9.60
C PRO A 47 -7.86 9.40 10.79
N PRO A 48 -8.83 9.59 11.71
CA PRO A 48 -8.55 10.29 12.95
C PRO A 48 -7.44 9.56 13.73
N SER A 49 -6.57 10.33 14.36
CA SER A 49 -5.50 9.83 15.23
C SER A 49 -5.67 10.45 16.61
N GLU A 50 -5.64 9.61 17.65
CA GLU A 50 -5.67 10.10 19.03
C GLU A 50 -4.28 10.63 19.43
N SER A 51 -4.28 11.63 20.31
CA SER A 51 -3.07 12.20 20.90
C SER A 51 -2.31 11.13 21.68
N GLY A 52 -1.03 10.92 21.34
CA GLY A 52 -0.19 9.90 21.99
C GLY A 52 -0.15 8.54 21.28
N ASP A 53 -1.00 8.28 20.28
CA ASP A 53 -0.88 7.08 19.44
C ASP A 53 0.16 7.31 18.32
N LEU A 54 1.41 7.03 18.67
CA LEU A 54 2.55 7.16 17.75
C LEU A 54 2.41 6.27 16.51
N ARG A 55 1.80 5.08 16.64
CA ARG A 55 1.63 4.14 15.52
C ARG A 55 0.63 4.71 14.50
N SER A 56 -0.48 5.26 14.97
CA SER A 56 -1.45 5.92 14.10
C SER A 56 -0.89 7.20 13.47
N ALA A 57 -0.10 7.98 14.20
CA ALA A 57 0.59 9.15 13.65
C ALA A 57 1.54 8.78 12.49
N PHE A 58 2.31 7.69 12.62
CA PHE A 58 3.16 7.21 11.53
C PHE A 58 2.36 6.74 10.31
N LYS A 59 1.21 6.08 10.51
CA LYS A 59 0.31 5.69 9.43
C LYS A 59 -0.27 6.90 8.71
N VAL A 60 -0.71 7.92 9.45
CA VAL A 60 -1.21 9.17 8.87
C VAL A 60 -0.12 9.86 8.06
N ASN A 61 1.11 9.94 8.57
CA ASN A 61 2.24 10.50 7.84
C ASN A 61 2.51 9.73 6.53
N ALA A 62 2.53 8.40 6.58
CA ALA A 62 2.71 7.56 5.40
C ALA A 62 1.61 7.77 4.34
N LEU A 63 0.35 7.96 4.76
CA LEU A 63 -0.74 8.31 3.85
C LEU A 63 -0.54 9.69 3.21
N ILE A 64 -0.14 10.70 4.00
CA ILE A 64 0.13 12.05 3.49
C ILE A 64 1.23 12.04 2.43
N GLN A 65 2.26 11.21 2.59
CA GLN A 65 3.36 11.10 1.62
C GLN A 65 2.89 10.60 0.24
N VAL A 66 1.82 9.79 0.18
CA VAL A 66 1.30 9.21 -1.06
C VAL A 66 0.05 9.91 -1.59
N LYS A 67 -0.36 11.04 -0.99
CA LYS A 67 -1.62 11.72 -1.29
C LYS A 67 -1.79 12.11 -2.77
N ASN A 68 -0.68 12.44 -3.44
CA ASN A 68 -0.67 12.91 -4.83
C ASN A 68 -0.67 11.78 -5.86
N LEU A 69 -0.45 10.53 -5.44
CA LEU A 69 -0.56 9.40 -6.36
C LEU A 69 -2.00 9.25 -6.80
N SER A 70 -2.23 8.87 -8.05
CA SER A 70 -3.50 8.30 -8.48
C SER A 70 -3.70 6.91 -7.89
N ARG A 71 -4.92 6.38 -8.01
CA ARG A 71 -5.23 5.01 -7.61
C ARG A 71 -4.35 4.01 -8.36
N GLN A 72 -4.18 4.20 -9.67
CA GLN A 72 -3.40 3.32 -10.53
C GLN A 72 -1.91 3.37 -10.16
N GLU A 73 -1.33 4.55 -9.93
CA GLU A 73 0.06 4.66 -9.50
C GLU A 73 0.32 3.99 -8.14
N ALA A 74 -0.66 4.06 -7.23
CA ALA A 74 -0.57 3.35 -5.95
C ALA A 74 -0.64 1.82 -6.12
N GLU A 75 -1.45 1.33 -7.05
CA GLU A 75 -1.48 -0.10 -7.42
C GLU A 75 -0.14 -0.57 -7.99
N GLU A 76 0.43 0.20 -8.93
CA GLU A 76 1.72 -0.09 -9.56
C GLU A 76 2.85 -0.11 -8.52
N LYS A 77 2.92 0.90 -7.66
CA LYS A 77 3.91 0.94 -6.57
C LYS A 77 3.75 -0.18 -5.55
N TYR A 78 2.52 -0.59 -5.26
CA TYR A 78 2.28 -1.74 -4.39
C TYR A 78 2.83 -3.03 -5.03
N ILE A 79 2.58 -3.24 -6.33
CA ILE A 79 3.11 -4.39 -7.08
C ILE A 79 4.64 -4.38 -7.06
N GLU A 80 5.28 -3.24 -7.38
CA GLU A 80 6.73 -3.08 -7.35
C GLU A 80 7.31 -3.44 -5.97
N LEU A 81 6.66 -2.99 -4.89
CA LEU A 81 7.09 -3.27 -3.53
C LEU A 81 6.98 -4.77 -3.18
N VAL A 82 5.92 -5.45 -3.63
CA VAL A 82 5.79 -6.91 -3.48
C VAL A 82 6.88 -7.64 -4.26
N GLU A 83 7.16 -7.23 -5.50
CA GLU A 83 8.19 -7.86 -6.34
C GLU A 83 9.59 -7.68 -5.76
N GLN A 84 9.88 -6.52 -5.18
CA GLN A 84 11.16 -6.21 -4.56
C GLN A 84 11.41 -7.01 -3.27
N HIS A 85 10.40 -7.19 -2.42
CA HIS A 85 10.58 -7.73 -1.07
C HIS A 85 10.11 -9.19 -0.90
N ILE A 86 9.12 -9.61 -1.68
CA ILE A 86 8.44 -10.90 -1.49
C ILE A 86 8.75 -11.86 -2.63
N GLY A 87 8.44 -11.48 -3.87
CA GLY A 87 8.67 -12.27 -5.08
C GLY A 87 7.85 -11.78 -6.28
N LYS A 88 8.17 -12.28 -7.48
CA LYS A 88 7.54 -11.85 -8.74
C LYS A 88 6.02 -12.02 -8.72
N VAL A 89 5.30 -11.01 -9.21
CA VAL A 89 3.84 -11.05 -9.34
C VAL A 89 3.49 -11.51 -10.76
N PRO A 90 2.82 -12.66 -10.93
CA PRO A 90 2.48 -13.16 -12.25
C PRO A 90 1.56 -12.19 -12.99
N GLU A 91 1.74 -12.12 -14.30
CA GLU A 91 0.87 -11.32 -15.19
C GLU A 91 -0.59 -11.77 -15.10
#